data_AF-A0A7V2HF09-F1
#
_entry.id   AF-A0A7V2HF09-F1
#
_cell.length_a   1.000
_cell.length_b   1.000
_cell.length_c   1.000
_cell.angle_alpha   90.00
_cell.angle_beta   90.00
_cell.angle_gamma   90.00
#
_symmetry.space_group_name_H-M   'P 1'
#
loop_
_entity.id
_entity.type
_entity.pdbx_description
1 polymer ?
#
loop_
_entity_poly.entity_id
_entity_poly.type
_entity_poly.pdbx_seq_one_letter_code
_entity_poly.pdbx_strand_id
1 'polypeptide(L)'
;MRIAALWSFIAAAPAPGQFLPQSQARTPEEFDAYLDVVEAKPGDRARHARRFLSAYPDSDMRLRVYEVLAEACRDGGDAACAREAAAAGLKLAPDYVPLLTLAASIEANTSAAPDPGAAERALALLDRLKAPRTVDAATWRRETARLRAENLASLGIVAFKRDDLAGAIRRMEESIRLQPAAANEYRLAMLYIEAGRPAEARPLLERAAAQGEEPLRSRAAAALDALNRRGSR
;
A
#
# COMPACT_ATOMS: atom_id res chain seq x y z
N MET A 1 -42.39 -19.12 -17.97
CA MET A 1 -42.26 -17.89 -17.15
C MET A 1 -41.31 -18.18 -16.01
N ARG A 2 -40.05 -17.73 -16.10
CA ARG A 2 -39.06 -17.85 -15.01
C ARG A 2 -38.82 -16.46 -14.44
N ILE A 3 -39.15 -16.28 -13.18
CA ILE A 3 -38.98 -15.05 -12.42
C ILE A 3 -37.48 -14.92 -12.11
N ALA A 4 -36.83 -13.92 -12.70
CA ALA A 4 -35.46 -13.54 -12.36
C ALA A 4 -35.49 -12.83 -11.00
N ALA A 5 -35.00 -13.51 -9.96
CA ALA A 5 -34.78 -12.89 -8.66
C ALA A 5 -33.45 -12.11 -8.73
N LEU A 6 -33.54 -10.78 -8.71
CA LEU A 6 -32.41 -9.92 -8.39
C LEU A 6 -31.98 -10.19 -6.94
N TRP A 7 -30.87 -10.90 -6.77
CA TRP A 7 -30.21 -11.00 -5.47
C TRP A 7 -29.11 -9.94 -5.41
N SER A 8 -29.43 -8.79 -4.83
CA SER A 8 -28.43 -7.83 -4.38
C SER A 8 -27.75 -8.40 -3.14
N PHE A 9 -26.67 -9.17 -3.30
CA PHE A 9 -25.80 -9.52 -2.19
C PHE A 9 -24.75 -8.43 -2.01
N ILE A 10 -24.92 -7.66 -0.93
CA ILE A 10 -23.89 -6.80 -0.36
C ILE A 10 -22.90 -7.73 0.36
N ALA A 11 -21.88 -8.19 -0.36
CA ALA A 11 -20.66 -8.64 0.28
C ALA A 11 -20.01 -7.39 0.92
N ALA A 12 -19.66 -7.48 2.20
CA ALA A 12 -18.98 -6.42 2.93
C ALA A 12 -17.53 -6.25 2.43
N ALA A 13 -17.38 -5.69 1.23
CA ALA A 13 -16.15 -5.09 0.76
C ALA A 13 -16.06 -3.65 1.33
N PRO A 14 -14.85 -3.14 1.64
CA PRO A 14 -14.69 -1.74 2.02
C PRO A 14 -15.33 -0.84 0.97
N ALA A 15 -16.12 0.14 1.42
CA ALA A 15 -17.03 0.96 0.63
C ALA A 15 -16.47 1.31 -0.78
N PRO A 16 -16.93 0.63 -1.83
CA PRO A 16 -16.51 0.89 -3.20
C PRO A 16 -17.29 2.10 -3.69
N GLY A 17 -16.67 3.29 -3.80
CA GLY A 17 -17.47 4.42 -4.26
C GLY A 17 -16.81 5.71 -4.69
N GLN A 18 -15.52 5.95 -4.43
CA GLN A 18 -14.89 7.18 -4.92
C GLN A 18 -13.62 6.95 -5.73
N PHE A 19 -12.83 5.94 -5.38
CA PHE A 19 -11.59 5.70 -6.10
C PHE A 19 -11.83 4.83 -7.34
N LEU A 20 -12.79 3.92 -7.31
CA LEU A 20 -13.07 3.02 -8.43
C LEU A 20 -14.18 3.61 -9.32
N PRO A 21 -14.02 3.57 -10.66
CA PRO A 21 -15.16 3.69 -11.57
C PRO A 21 -16.24 2.68 -11.18
N GLN A 22 -17.52 2.98 -11.43
CA GLN A 22 -18.59 1.98 -11.30
C GLN A 22 -18.37 0.89 -12.35
N SER A 23 -17.53 -0.08 -11.99
CA SER A 23 -17.06 -1.15 -12.85
C SER A 23 -18.08 -2.28 -12.75
N GLN A 24 -18.63 -2.71 -13.87
CA GLN A 24 -19.60 -3.81 -13.92
C GLN A 24 -19.12 -4.90 -14.86
N ALA A 25 -19.49 -6.15 -14.54
CA ALA A 25 -19.28 -7.26 -15.44
C ALA A 25 -20.22 -7.11 -16.63
N ARG A 26 -19.74 -7.45 -17.83
CA ARG A 26 -20.56 -7.53 -19.03
C ARG A 26 -21.28 -8.87 -19.12
N THR A 27 -20.71 -9.93 -18.54
CA THR A 27 -21.34 -11.26 -18.49
C THR A 27 -21.22 -11.92 -17.11
N PRO A 28 -22.07 -12.92 -16.80
CA PRO A 28 -21.92 -13.73 -15.59
C PRO A 28 -20.55 -14.42 -15.50
N GLU A 29 -20.01 -14.93 -16.60
CA GLU A 29 -18.71 -15.63 -16.63
C GLU A 29 -17.55 -14.68 -16.33
N GLU A 30 -17.65 -13.41 -16.76
CA GLU A 30 -16.70 -12.37 -16.37
C GLU A 30 -16.80 -12.09 -14.87
N PHE A 31 -18.02 -12.01 -14.33
CA PHE A 31 -18.21 -11.79 -12.90
C PHE A 31 -17.65 -12.94 -12.07
N ASP A 32 -17.92 -14.19 -12.44
CA ASP A 32 -17.37 -15.38 -11.77
C ASP A 32 -15.83 -15.37 -11.83
N ALA A 33 -15.25 -15.02 -12.98
CA ALA A 33 -13.80 -14.91 -13.10
C ALA A 33 -13.22 -13.75 -12.27
N TYR A 34 -13.98 -12.69 -12.03
CA TYR A 34 -13.58 -11.62 -11.11
C TYR A 34 -13.66 -12.07 -9.64
N LEU A 35 -14.68 -12.85 -9.27
CA LEU A 35 -14.78 -13.45 -7.94
C LEU A 35 -13.58 -14.36 -7.66
N ASP A 36 -13.19 -15.17 -8.64
CA ASP A 36 -11.96 -15.97 -8.62
C ASP A 36 -10.70 -15.14 -8.29
N VAL A 37 -10.66 -13.85 -8.65
CA VAL A 37 -9.53 -12.95 -8.32
C VAL A 37 -9.62 -12.48 -6.87
N VAL A 38 -10.78 -11.97 -6.45
CA VAL A 38 -10.92 -11.29 -5.14
C VAL A 38 -11.03 -12.27 -3.97
N GLU A 39 -11.54 -13.48 -4.22
CA GLU A 39 -11.70 -14.54 -3.22
C GLU A 39 -10.49 -15.48 -3.16
N ALA A 40 -9.56 -15.39 -4.12
CA ALA A 40 -8.37 -16.22 -4.13
C ALA A 40 -7.51 -16.04 -2.87
N LYS A 41 -6.94 -17.16 -2.41
CA LYS A 41 -5.91 -17.18 -1.37
C LYS A 41 -4.70 -16.34 -1.82
N PRO A 42 -3.96 -15.69 -0.90
CA PRO A 42 -2.87 -14.77 -1.26
C PRO A 42 -1.89 -15.31 -2.30
N GLY A 43 -1.43 -16.56 -2.17
CA GLY A 43 -0.49 -17.18 -3.12
C GLY A 43 -1.05 -17.45 -4.52
N ASP A 44 -2.38 -17.47 -4.67
CA ASP A 44 -3.07 -17.76 -5.93
C ASP A 44 -3.55 -16.49 -6.67
N ARG A 45 -3.68 -15.36 -5.96
CA ARG A 45 -4.26 -14.10 -6.49
C ARG A 45 -3.61 -13.64 -7.80
N ALA A 46 -2.27 -13.66 -7.87
CA ALA A 46 -1.56 -13.23 -9.08
C ALA A 46 -1.88 -14.11 -10.30
N ARG A 47 -2.10 -15.41 -10.11
CA ARG A 47 -2.49 -16.34 -11.19
C ARG A 47 -3.90 -16.02 -11.68
N HIS A 48 -4.86 -15.88 -10.79
CA HIS A 48 -6.25 -15.57 -11.15
C HIS A 48 -6.35 -14.20 -11.82
N ALA A 49 -5.64 -13.18 -11.31
CA ALA A 49 -5.64 -11.84 -11.90
C ALA A 49 -5.08 -11.83 -13.33
N ARG A 50 -3.95 -12.52 -13.59
CA ARG A 50 -3.41 -12.66 -14.95
C ARG A 50 -4.38 -13.38 -15.89
N ARG A 51 -5.04 -14.44 -15.41
CA ARG A 51 -6.06 -15.16 -16.19
C ARG A 51 -7.23 -14.25 -16.57
N PHE A 52 -7.73 -13.47 -15.62
CA PHE A 52 -8.80 -12.51 -15.86
C PHE A 52 -8.39 -11.48 -16.93
N LEU A 53 -7.23 -10.84 -16.76
CA LEU A 53 -6.76 -9.80 -17.69
C LEU A 53 -6.53 -10.33 -19.11
N SER A 54 -6.17 -11.61 -19.25
CA SER A 54 -6.03 -12.27 -20.55
C SER A 54 -7.38 -12.65 -21.16
N ALA A 55 -8.34 -13.11 -20.36
CA ALA A 55 -9.64 -13.56 -20.85
C ALA A 55 -10.60 -12.41 -21.15
N TYR A 56 -10.48 -11.29 -20.43
CA TYR A 56 -11.37 -10.14 -20.52
C TYR A 56 -10.60 -8.83 -20.76
N PRO A 57 -9.94 -8.69 -21.93
CA PRO A 57 -9.11 -7.52 -22.23
C PRO A 57 -9.91 -6.22 -22.33
N ASP A 58 -11.22 -6.28 -22.55
CA ASP A 58 -12.08 -5.09 -22.64
C ASP A 58 -12.89 -4.86 -21.36
N SER A 59 -12.66 -5.61 -20.28
CA SER A 59 -13.42 -5.50 -19.04
C SER A 59 -13.25 -4.14 -18.35
N ASP A 60 -14.35 -3.61 -17.82
CA ASP A 60 -14.34 -2.38 -17.03
C ASP A 60 -13.71 -2.60 -15.64
N MET A 61 -13.56 -3.87 -15.20
CA MET A 61 -12.94 -4.22 -13.92
C MET A 61 -11.42 -4.29 -13.96
N ARG A 62 -10.80 -4.12 -15.14
CA ARG A 62 -9.34 -4.28 -15.31
C ARG A 62 -8.54 -3.42 -14.35
N LEU A 63 -8.98 -2.20 -14.04
CA LEU A 63 -8.28 -1.33 -13.10
C LEU A 63 -8.11 -2.01 -11.72
N ARG A 64 -9.19 -2.57 -11.18
CA ARG A 64 -9.16 -3.24 -9.88
C ARG A 64 -8.37 -4.54 -9.94
N VAL A 65 -8.43 -5.26 -11.06
CA VAL A 65 -7.64 -6.49 -11.25
C VAL A 65 -6.15 -6.20 -11.37
N TYR A 66 -5.75 -5.11 -12.02
CA TYR A 66 -4.34 -4.66 -12.04
C TYR A 66 -3.84 -4.28 -10.66
N GLU A 67 -4.66 -3.62 -9.84
CA GLU A 67 -4.31 -3.32 -8.44
C GLU A 67 -4.08 -4.60 -7.64
N VAL A 68 -5.00 -5.57 -7.71
CA VAL A 68 -4.84 -6.87 -7.03
C VAL A 68 -3.61 -7.63 -7.53
N LEU A 69 -3.33 -7.58 -8.85
CA LEU A 69 -2.13 -8.20 -9.40
C LEU A 69 -0.86 -7.54 -8.87
N ALA A 70 -0.83 -6.21 -8.81
CA ALA A 70 0.32 -5.47 -8.29
C ALA A 70 0.57 -5.78 -6.80
N GLU A 71 -0.49 -5.85 -5.98
CA GLU A 71 -0.41 -6.25 -4.57
C GLU A 71 0.11 -7.68 -4.42
N ALA A 72 -0.50 -8.62 -5.14
CA ALA A 72 -0.14 -10.03 -5.06
C ALA A 72 1.31 -10.27 -5.51
N CYS A 73 1.77 -9.60 -6.57
CA CYS A 73 3.16 -9.68 -7.02
C CYS A 73 4.13 -9.04 -6.02
N ARG A 74 3.79 -7.88 -5.44
CA ARG A 74 4.59 -7.25 -4.38
C ARG A 74 4.75 -8.19 -3.18
N ASP A 75 3.64 -8.76 -2.71
CA ASP A 75 3.64 -9.64 -1.53
C ASP A 75 4.35 -10.98 -1.81
N GLY A 76 4.33 -11.44 -3.06
CA GLY A 76 5.11 -12.58 -3.55
C GLY A 76 6.59 -12.29 -3.81
N GLY A 77 7.05 -11.04 -3.65
CA GLY A 77 8.44 -10.63 -3.90
C GLY A 77 8.81 -10.42 -5.38
N ASP A 78 7.84 -10.49 -6.29
CA ASP A 78 8.02 -10.24 -7.73
C ASP A 78 7.85 -8.75 -8.04
N ALA A 79 8.93 -7.99 -7.80
CA ALA A 79 8.95 -6.54 -8.02
C ALA A 79 8.72 -6.16 -9.50
N ALA A 80 9.18 -6.98 -10.45
CA ALA A 80 9.01 -6.71 -11.86
C ALA A 80 7.52 -6.78 -12.26
N CYS A 81 6.85 -7.87 -11.89
CA CYS A 81 5.41 -8.00 -12.09
C CYS A 81 4.64 -6.87 -11.39
N ALA A 82 4.99 -6.56 -10.14
CA ALA A 82 4.28 -5.55 -9.35
C ALA A 82 4.31 -4.17 -10.03
N ARG A 83 5.48 -3.76 -10.54
CA ARG A 83 5.64 -2.50 -11.29
C ARG A 83 4.87 -2.52 -12.61
N GLU A 84 4.95 -3.62 -13.37
CA GLU A 84 4.28 -3.73 -14.65
C GLU A 84 2.75 -3.64 -14.47
N ALA A 85 2.20 -4.36 -13.50
CA ALA A 85 0.77 -4.34 -13.19
C ALA A 85 0.30 -2.94 -12.73
N ALA A 86 1.06 -2.29 -11.83
CA ALA A 86 0.76 -0.94 -11.39
C ALA A 86 0.80 0.07 -12.54
N ALA A 87 1.82 0.00 -13.39
CA ALA A 87 1.93 0.85 -14.58
C ALA A 87 0.79 0.61 -15.57
N ALA A 88 0.38 -0.65 -15.78
CA ALA A 88 -0.74 -0.99 -16.64
C ALA A 88 -2.08 -0.43 -16.12
N GLY A 89 -2.34 -0.53 -14.81
CA GLY A 89 -3.54 0.07 -14.21
C GLY A 89 -3.51 1.60 -14.24
N LEU A 90 -2.36 2.24 -14.00
CA LEU A 90 -2.22 3.70 -14.07
C LEU A 90 -2.35 4.26 -15.50
N LYS A 91 -2.08 3.46 -16.54
CA LYS A 91 -2.43 3.84 -17.92
C LYS A 91 -3.94 3.95 -18.12
N LEU A 92 -4.74 3.12 -17.43
CA LEU A 92 -6.20 3.18 -17.48
C LEU A 92 -6.75 4.35 -16.66
N ALA A 93 -6.18 4.58 -15.48
CA ALA A 93 -6.59 5.66 -14.58
C ALA A 93 -5.38 6.35 -13.93
N PRO A 94 -4.81 7.38 -14.57
CA PRO A 94 -3.58 8.05 -14.11
C PRO A 94 -3.69 8.73 -12.73
N ASP A 95 -4.91 9.08 -12.30
CA ASP A 95 -5.19 9.73 -11.01
C ASP A 95 -5.80 8.77 -9.97
N TYR A 96 -5.70 7.45 -10.20
CA TYR A 96 -6.20 6.46 -9.25
C TYR A 96 -5.30 6.36 -8.02
N VAL A 97 -5.66 7.12 -6.97
CA VAL A 97 -4.86 7.31 -5.75
C VAL A 97 -4.40 6.01 -5.08
N PRO A 98 -5.24 4.96 -4.91
CA PRO A 98 -4.78 3.70 -4.33
C PRO A 98 -3.63 3.07 -5.10
N LEU A 99 -3.71 3.05 -6.44
CA LEU A 99 -2.66 2.46 -7.27
C LEU A 99 -1.42 3.35 -7.38
N LEU A 100 -1.56 4.68 -7.34
CA LEU A 100 -0.42 5.59 -7.19
C LEU A 100 0.34 5.32 -5.87
N THR A 101 -0.40 5.11 -4.79
CA THR A 101 0.15 4.80 -3.46
C THR A 101 0.88 3.46 -3.48
N LEU A 102 0.27 2.44 -4.09
CA LEU A 102 0.89 1.13 -4.26
C LEU A 102 2.16 1.19 -5.13
N ALA A 103 2.11 1.90 -6.26
CA ALA A 103 3.24 2.09 -7.15
C ALA A 103 4.41 2.79 -6.44
N ALA A 104 4.12 3.85 -5.68
CA ALA A 104 5.13 4.56 -4.89
C ALA A 104 5.80 3.65 -3.86
N SER A 105 5.02 2.82 -3.15
CA SER A 105 5.56 1.86 -2.20
C SER A 105 6.43 0.80 -2.90
N ILE A 106 5.98 0.24 -4.03
CA ILE A 106 6.77 -0.71 -4.82
C ILE A 106 8.11 -0.08 -5.21
N GLU A 107 8.09 1.08 -5.85
CA GLU A 107 9.30 1.77 -6.29
C GLU A 107 10.25 2.07 -5.12
N ALA A 108 9.73 2.69 -4.06
CA ALA A 108 10.51 3.06 -2.89
C ALA A 108 11.22 1.85 -2.26
N ASN A 109 10.58 0.67 -2.23
CA ASN A 109 11.17 -0.52 -1.62
C ASN A 109 12.12 -1.28 -2.56
N THR A 110 11.90 -1.24 -3.87
CA THR A 110 12.52 -2.20 -4.81
C THR A 110 13.48 -1.55 -5.81
N SER A 111 13.39 -0.23 -6.03
CA SER A 111 14.27 0.49 -6.97
C SER A 111 15.50 1.06 -6.25
N ALA A 112 16.66 1.05 -6.91
CA ALA A 112 17.87 1.70 -6.39
C ALA A 112 17.75 3.23 -6.42
N ALA A 113 17.09 3.78 -7.45
CA ALA A 113 16.86 5.20 -7.63
C ALA A 113 15.36 5.45 -7.83
N PRO A 114 14.55 5.38 -6.76
CA PRO A 114 13.09 5.51 -6.89
C PRO A 114 12.68 6.94 -7.28
N ASP A 115 11.66 7.01 -8.12
CA ASP A 115 10.98 8.25 -8.50
C ASP A 115 9.90 8.61 -7.44
N PRO A 116 9.91 9.82 -6.84
CA PRO A 116 8.87 10.26 -5.92
C PRO A 116 7.55 10.60 -6.59
N GLY A 117 7.51 10.73 -7.93
CA GLY A 117 6.39 11.31 -8.66
C GLY A 117 5.03 10.67 -8.37
N ALA A 118 4.97 9.34 -8.21
CA ALA A 118 3.72 8.65 -7.86
C ALA A 118 3.20 9.05 -6.47
N ALA A 119 4.09 9.13 -5.47
CA ALA A 119 3.72 9.53 -4.11
C ALA A 119 3.32 11.01 -4.03
N GLU A 120 4.08 11.89 -4.68
CA GLU A 120 3.78 13.32 -4.73
C GLU A 120 2.43 13.58 -5.40
N ARG A 121 2.15 12.89 -6.51
CA ARG A 121 0.85 12.97 -7.18
C ARG A 121 -0.29 12.47 -6.30
N ALA A 122 -0.11 11.34 -5.61
CA ALA A 122 -1.12 10.80 -4.69
C ALA A 122 -1.45 11.79 -3.56
N LEU A 123 -0.43 12.39 -2.92
CA LEU A 123 -0.63 13.41 -1.88
C LEU A 123 -1.35 14.66 -2.41
N ALA A 124 -0.92 15.17 -3.58
CA ALA A 124 -1.56 16.33 -4.20
C ALA A 124 -3.04 16.08 -4.54
N LEU A 125 -3.40 14.86 -4.94
CA LEU A 125 -4.80 14.45 -5.14
C LEU A 125 -5.56 14.35 -3.82
N LEU A 126 -4.97 13.71 -2.80
CA LEU A 126 -5.56 13.56 -1.46
C LEU A 126 -5.91 14.89 -0.79
N ASP A 127 -5.13 15.95 -1.06
CA ASP A 127 -5.39 17.29 -0.51
C ASP A 127 -6.56 18.01 -1.17
N ARG A 128 -6.97 17.56 -2.36
CA ARG A 128 -8.10 18.13 -3.12
C ARG A 128 -9.37 17.30 -2.98
N LEU A 129 -9.26 16.05 -2.53
CA LEU A 129 -10.39 15.13 -2.42
C LEU A 129 -11.34 15.55 -1.29
N LYS A 130 -12.64 15.57 -1.63
CA LYS A 130 -13.72 15.76 -0.67
C LYS A 130 -14.32 14.41 -0.30
N ALA A 131 -14.76 14.29 0.95
CA ALA A 131 -15.47 13.11 1.43
C ALA A 131 -16.73 12.84 0.57
N PRO A 132 -16.95 11.60 0.12
CA PRO A 132 -18.21 11.21 -0.51
C PRO A 132 -19.36 11.36 0.47
N ARG A 133 -20.55 11.65 -0.05
CA ARG A 133 -21.78 11.65 0.77
C ARG A 133 -22.14 10.25 1.30
N THR A 134 -21.65 9.20 0.65
CA THR A 134 -21.94 7.79 0.95
C THR A 134 -20.98 7.18 1.98
N VAL A 135 -19.90 7.88 2.32
CA VAL A 135 -18.89 7.40 3.28
C VAL A 135 -18.94 8.30 4.50
N ASP A 136 -19.05 7.71 5.69
CA ASP A 136 -19.06 8.49 6.92
C ASP A 136 -17.70 9.20 7.13
N ALA A 137 -17.74 10.33 7.85
CA ALA A 137 -16.57 11.18 8.01
C ALA A 137 -15.41 10.49 8.76
N ALA A 138 -15.69 9.54 9.65
CA ALA A 138 -14.65 8.83 10.39
C ALA A 138 -13.92 7.83 9.49
N THR A 139 -14.67 7.05 8.69
CA THR A 139 -14.11 6.16 7.67
C THR A 139 -13.30 6.94 6.64
N TRP A 140 -13.84 8.07 6.15
CA TRP A 140 -13.11 8.92 5.20
C TRP A 140 -11.78 9.44 5.78
N ARG A 141 -11.81 9.97 7.00
CA ARG A 141 -10.58 10.46 7.67
C ARG A 141 -9.56 9.35 7.86
N ARG A 142 -10.00 8.15 8.27
CA ARG A 142 -9.11 7.00 8.47
C ARG A 142 -8.46 6.56 7.16
N GLU A 143 -9.24 6.37 6.09
CA GLU A 143 -8.69 5.92 4.80
C GLU A 143 -7.75 6.96 4.17
N THR A 144 -8.11 8.23 4.23
CA THR A 144 -7.24 9.29 3.70
C THR A 144 -5.97 9.47 4.55
N ALA A 145 -6.06 9.34 5.88
CA ALA A 145 -4.88 9.36 6.74
C ALA A 145 -3.96 8.16 6.46
N ARG A 146 -4.52 6.96 6.25
CA ARG A 146 -3.76 5.77 5.86
C ARG A 146 -3.01 5.98 4.55
N LEU A 147 -3.70 6.43 3.49
CA LEU A 147 -3.06 6.69 2.20
C LEU A 147 -2.00 7.79 2.29
N ARG A 148 -2.24 8.87 3.05
CA ARG A 148 -1.21 9.90 3.30
C ARG A 148 0.01 9.32 4.01
N ALA A 149 -0.19 8.53 5.06
CA ALA A 149 0.89 7.90 5.81
C ALA A 149 1.75 6.98 4.92
N GLU A 150 1.13 6.18 4.06
CA GLU A 150 1.83 5.28 3.14
C GLU A 150 2.68 6.04 2.10
N ASN A 151 2.14 7.13 1.53
CA ASN A 151 2.88 7.97 0.58
C ASN A 151 4.02 8.72 1.27
N LEU A 152 3.82 9.23 2.48
CA LEU A 152 4.88 9.88 3.28
C LEU A 152 5.99 8.89 3.65
N ALA A 153 5.65 7.65 4.02
CA ALA A 153 6.64 6.61 4.27
C ALA A 153 7.45 6.31 3.00
N SER A 154 6.79 6.22 1.84
CA SER A 154 7.45 6.01 0.55
C SER A 154 8.40 7.16 0.22
N LEU A 155 7.99 8.42 0.39
CA LEU A 155 8.86 9.57 0.21
C LEU A 155 10.00 9.63 1.24
N GLY A 156 9.79 9.14 2.46
CA GLY A 156 10.84 9.00 3.47
C GLY A 156 11.93 8.03 3.02
N ILE A 157 11.56 6.89 2.45
CA ILE A 157 12.51 5.92 1.86
C ILE A 157 13.23 6.52 0.64
N VAL A 158 12.50 7.23 -0.23
CA VAL A 158 13.10 7.93 -1.39
C VAL A 158 14.13 8.95 -0.93
N ALA A 159 13.80 9.77 0.07
CA ALA A 159 14.71 10.76 0.63
C ALA A 159 15.98 10.10 1.19
N PHE A 160 15.83 9.02 1.95
CA PHE A 160 16.98 8.27 2.48
C PHE A 160 17.89 7.74 1.37
N LYS A 161 17.31 7.17 0.30
CA LYS A 161 18.07 6.67 -0.86
C LYS A 161 18.73 7.79 -1.69
N ARG A 162 18.36 9.04 -1.46
CA ARG A 162 18.96 10.24 -2.06
C ARG A 162 19.86 10.99 -1.09
N ASP A 163 20.31 10.31 -0.03
CA ASP A 163 21.16 10.86 1.03
C ASP A 163 20.55 12.05 1.80
N ASP A 164 19.25 12.29 1.68
CA ASP A 164 18.50 13.27 2.47
C ASP A 164 17.99 12.62 3.77
N LEU A 165 18.91 12.32 4.68
CA LEU A 165 18.60 11.69 5.97
C LEU A 165 17.64 12.53 6.81
N ALA A 166 17.81 13.86 6.82
CA ALA A 166 16.93 14.76 7.56
C ALA A 166 15.51 14.76 6.99
N GLY A 167 15.35 14.80 5.66
CA GLY A 167 14.04 14.71 5.02
C GLY A 167 13.41 13.33 5.11
N ALA A 168 14.20 12.26 5.19
CA ALA A 168 13.72 10.92 5.47
C ALA A 168 13.07 10.82 6.85
N ILE A 169 13.77 11.32 7.89
CA ILE A 169 13.28 11.35 9.27
C ILE A 169 11.97 12.14 9.35
N ARG A 170 11.92 13.38 8.85
CA ARG A 170 10.72 14.23 8.92
C ARG A 170 9.48 13.56 8.31
N ARG A 171 9.63 12.96 7.12
CA ARG A 171 8.53 12.30 6.41
C ARG A 171 8.06 11.04 7.12
N MET A 172 8.99 10.26 7.68
CA MET A 172 8.66 9.05 8.42
C MET A 172 7.99 9.36 9.76
N GLU A 173 8.44 10.40 10.48
CA GLU A 173 7.76 10.92 11.68
C GLU A 173 6.32 11.33 11.38
N GLU A 174 6.09 12.05 10.27
CA GLU A 174 4.74 12.43 9.85
C GLU A 174 3.88 11.23 9.47
N SER A 175 4.43 10.26 8.75
CA SER A 175 3.76 9.00 8.43
C SER A 175 3.25 8.30 9.70
N ILE A 176 4.14 8.10 10.69
CA ILE A 176 3.80 7.42 11.95
C ILE A 176 2.80 8.22 12.78
N ARG A 177 2.86 9.56 12.74
CA ARG A 177 1.89 10.43 13.44
C ARG A 177 0.47 10.25 12.90
N LEU A 178 0.34 10.07 11.58
CA LEU A 178 -0.95 9.84 10.93
C LEU A 178 -1.45 8.42 11.14
N GLN A 179 -0.58 7.44 10.98
CA GLN A 179 -0.92 6.03 11.11
C GLN A 179 0.30 5.24 11.61
N PRO A 180 0.36 4.91 12.92
CA PRO A 180 1.42 4.08 13.46
C PRO A 180 1.42 2.69 12.81
N ALA A 181 2.61 2.24 12.41
CA ALA A 181 2.81 0.91 11.85
C ALA A 181 4.20 0.41 12.23
N ALA A 182 4.29 -0.81 12.79
CA ALA A 182 5.54 -1.37 13.31
C ALA A 182 6.69 -1.34 12.28
N ALA A 183 6.39 -1.57 10.99
CA ALA A 183 7.39 -1.50 9.92
C ALA A 183 7.96 -0.09 9.73
N ASN A 184 7.13 0.94 9.84
CA ASN A 184 7.57 2.33 9.74
C ASN A 184 8.29 2.78 11.02
N GLU A 185 7.85 2.32 12.19
CA GLU A 185 8.54 2.58 13.46
C GLU A 185 9.96 2.01 13.46
N TYR A 186 10.12 0.76 13.01
CA TYR A 186 11.44 0.16 12.81
C TYR A 186 12.30 0.97 11.82
N ARG A 187 11.73 1.40 10.70
CA ARG A 187 12.47 2.22 9.72
C ARG A 187 12.90 3.56 10.31
N LEU A 188 12.03 4.26 11.02
CA LEU A 188 12.38 5.52 11.68
C LEU A 188 13.46 5.30 12.75
N ALA A 189 13.37 4.22 13.53
CA ALA A 189 14.43 3.86 14.46
C ALA A 189 15.77 3.71 13.75
N MET A 190 15.81 3.04 12.60
CA MET A 190 17.05 2.89 11.85
C MET A 190 17.59 4.23 11.33
N LEU A 191 16.72 5.12 10.86
CA LEU A 191 17.11 6.48 10.46
C LEU A 191 17.67 7.30 11.64
N TYR A 192 17.10 7.16 12.83
CA TYR A 192 17.65 7.79 14.03
C TYR A 192 19.01 7.23 14.43
N ILE A 193 19.21 5.91 14.34
CA ILE A 193 20.53 5.30 14.59
C ILE A 193 21.57 5.86 13.62
N GLU A 194 21.24 5.95 12.33
CA GLU A 194 22.10 6.53 11.30
C GLU A 194 22.43 8.00 11.60
N ALA A 195 21.46 8.75 12.12
CA ALA A 195 21.63 10.15 12.52
C ALA A 195 22.38 10.35 13.85
N GLY A 196 22.88 9.27 14.48
CA GLY A 196 23.54 9.36 15.80
C GLY A 196 22.58 9.66 16.95
N ARG A 197 21.30 9.33 16.80
CA ARG A 197 20.19 9.60 17.74
C ARG A 197 19.61 8.30 18.35
N PRO A 198 20.42 7.45 19.02
CA PRO A 198 19.97 6.14 19.50
C PRO A 198 18.94 6.22 20.64
N ALA A 199 18.89 7.34 21.37
CA ALA A 199 17.91 7.56 22.43
C ALA A 199 16.48 7.60 21.87
N GLU A 200 16.28 8.28 20.74
CA GLU A 200 14.99 8.35 20.06
C GLU A 200 14.62 7.05 19.32
N ALA A 201 15.63 6.27 18.89
CA ALA A 201 15.42 4.99 18.21
C ALA A 201 14.85 3.90 19.15
N ARG A 202 15.32 3.86 20.40
CA ARG A 202 14.95 2.81 21.37
C ARG A 202 13.44 2.60 21.53
N PRO A 203 12.61 3.61 21.87
CA PRO A 203 11.18 3.39 22.08
C PRO A 203 10.44 2.96 20.81
N LEU A 204 10.97 3.28 19.62
CA LEU A 204 10.42 2.81 18.36
C LEU A 204 10.74 1.33 18.11
N LEU A 205 11.96 0.89 18.41
CA LEU A 205 12.34 -0.52 18.32
C LEU A 205 11.57 -1.40 19.29
N GLU A 206 11.31 -0.91 20.51
CA GLU A 206 10.50 -1.60 21.50
C GLU A 206 9.06 -1.84 21.00
N ARG A 207 8.42 -0.80 20.43
CA ARG A 207 7.08 -0.95 19.86
C ARG A 207 7.07 -1.84 18.61
N ALA A 208 8.05 -1.68 17.73
CA ALA A 208 8.19 -2.53 16.55
C ALA A 208 8.41 -4.01 16.91
N ALA A 209 9.16 -4.31 17.98
CA ALA A 209 9.34 -5.67 18.49
C ALA A 209 8.07 -6.21 19.17
N ALA A 210 7.33 -5.37 19.89
CA ALA A 210 6.10 -5.79 20.56
C ALA A 210 4.93 -6.04 19.58
N GLN A 211 4.82 -5.22 18.53
CA GLN A 211 3.67 -5.20 17.63
C GLN A 211 3.95 -5.83 16.26
N GLY A 212 5.21 -5.95 15.87
CA GLY A 212 5.60 -6.52 14.59
C GLY A 212 5.29 -8.01 14.47
N GLU A 213 5.03 -8.45 13.26
CA GLU A 213 5.04 -9.87 12.88
C GLU A 213 6.44 -10.31 12.48
N GLU A 214 6.69 -11.62 12.39
CA GLU A 214 7.97 -12.11 11.86
C GLU A 214 8.10 -11.81 10.36
N PRO A 215 9.31 -11.49 9.86
CA PRO A 215 10.60 -11.43 10.55
C PRO A 215 10.91 -10.06 11.19
N LEU A 216 9.99 -9.10 11.11
CA LEU A 216 10.21 -7.72 11.58
C LEU A 216 10.45 -7.67 13.09
N ARG A 217 9.67 -8.42 13.86
CA ARG A 217 9.82 -8.54 15.32
C ARG A 217 11.24 -8.91 15.71
N SER A 218 11.77 -10.00 15.14
CA SER A 218 13.13 -10.46 15.40
C SER A 218 14.19 -9.42 15.02
N ARG A 219 14.00 -8.72 13.89
CA ARG A 219 14.92 -7.64 13.46
C ARG A 219 14.91 -6.47 14.43
N ALA A 220 13.74 -6.07 14.92
CA ALA A 220 13.61 -4.99 15.90
C ALA A 220 14.26 -5.35 17.24
N ALA A 221 14.03 -6.58 17.74
CA ALA A 221 14.66 -7.08 18.95
C ALA A 221 16.20 -7.11 18.84
N ALA A 222 16.73 -7.64 17.73
CA ALA A 222 18.17 -7.68 17.50
C ALA A 222 18.82 -6.28 17.44
N ALA A 223 18.13 -5.30 16.84
CA ALA A 223 18.59 -3.91 16.81
C ALA A 223 18.60 -3.29 18.21
N LEU A 224 17.59 -3.58 19.05
CA LEU A 224 17.52 -3.11 20.44
C LEU A 224 18.68 -3.67 21.28
N ASP A 225 18.98 -4.97 21.14
CA ASP A 225 20.11 -5.61 21.81
C ASP A 225 21.47 -5.02 21.39
N ALA A 226 21.60 -4.65 20.11
CA ALA A 226 22.79 -3.98 19.62
C ALA A 226 22.97 -2.58 20.25
N LEU A 227 21.88 -1.82 20.44
CA LEU A 227 21.92 -0.52 21.12
C LEU A 227 22.32 -0.67 22.60
N ASN A 228 21.76 -1.66 23.31
CA ASN A 228 22.08 -1.93 24.71
C ASN A 228 23.58 -2.19 24.90
N ARG A 229 24.17 -3.05 24.06
CA ARG A 229 25.59 -3.40 24.14
C ARG A 229 26.53 -2.22 23.87
N ARG A 230 26.11 -1.22 23.08
CA ARG A 230 26.90 -0.02 22.80
C ARG A 230 26.85 1.02 23.93
N GLY A 231 25.73 1.10 24.65
CA GLY A 231 25.57 2.03 25.77
C GLY A 231 26.21 1.56 27.09
N SER A 232 26.62 0.29 27.19
CA SER A 232 27.30 -0.28 28.37
C SER A 232 28.84 -0.23 28.30
N ARG A 233 29.41 0.44 27.30
CA ARG A 233 30.86 0.67 27.16
C ARG A 233 31.16 2.15 27.37
#